data_AF-H6NDU3-F1
#
_entry.id   AF-H6NDU3-F1
#
_cell.length_a   1.000
_cell.length_b   1.000
_cell.length_c   1.000
_cell.angle_alpha   90.00
_cell.angle_beta   90.00
_cell.angle_gamma   90.00
#
_symmetry.space_group_name_H-M   'P 1'
#
loop_
_entity.id
_entity.type
_entity.pdbx_description
1 polymer ?
#
loop_
_entity_poly.entity_id
_entity_poly.type
_entity_poly.pdbx_seq_one_letter_code
_entity_poly.pdbx_strand_id
1 'polypeptide(L)'
;MLVHNKGNYVRNQNGVRLVPGVNNISDEDWADFIAHPLNQRLVDEGEIVPQIRTVERIEGNQVTREQKTAGLADMTAAEVASLVKDTFSRELLGDLRDEEAAGQNRKTVLAAIDKQLEDIEKSFQEAREKEAKKANE
;
A
#
# COMPACT_ATOMS: atom_id res chain seq x y z
N MET A 1 -9.53 0.08 2.29
CA MET A 1 -9.06 0.61 1.00
C MET A 1 -7.54 0.69 1.00
N LEU A 2 -6.91 0.47 -0.14
CA LEU A 2 -5.46 0.57 -0.26
C LEU A 2 -5.04 2.00 -0.61
N VAL A 3 -4.09 2.55 0.14
CA VAL A 3 -3.51 3.87 -0.09
C VAL A 3 -1.99 3.74 -0.12
N HIS A 4 -1.37 4.22 -1.19
CA HIS A 4 0.08 4.21 -1.34
C HIS A 4 0.66 5.57 -0.95
N ASN A 5 1.44 5.63 0.11
CA ASN A 5 2.30 6.76 0.42
C ASN A 5 3.68 6.55 -0.23
N LYS A 6 3.92 7.25 -1.34
CA LYS A 6 5.21 7.22 -2.06
C LYS A 6 6.25 8.16 -1.45
N GLY A 7 5.87 8.95 -0.45
CA GLY A 7 6.75 9.85 0.26
C GLY A 7 7.67 9.11 1.24
N ASN A 8 8.70 9.83 1.71
CA ASN A 8 9.67 9.29 2.67
C ASN A 8 9.24 9.46 4.14
N TYR A 9 8.06 10.06 4.37
CA TYR A 9 7.63 10.46 5.70
C TYR A 9 6.29 9.83 6.07
N VAL A 10 6.14 9.57 7.37
CA VAL A 10 4.84 9.20 7.94
C VAL A 10 3.95 10.42 7.94
N ARG A 11 2.75 10.30 7.35
CA ARG A 11 1.70 11.32 7.42
C ARG A 11 0.73 10.94 8.52
N ASN A 12 0.33 11.91 9.33
CA ASN A 12 -0.62 11.69 10.42
C ASN A 12 -1.67 12.81 10.40
N GLN A 13 -2.94 12.43 10.43
CA GLN A 13 -4.07 13.36 10.54
C GLN A 13 -5.18 12.68 11.32
N ASN A 14 -5.73 13.35 12.34
CA ASN A 14 -6.86 12.85 13.14
C ASN A 14 -6.70 11.40 13.67
N GLY A 15 -5.46 10.96 13.93
CA GLY A 15 -5.17 9.60 14.38
C GLY A 15 -4.96 8.59 13.24
N VAL A 16 -5.28 8.96 12.00
CA VAL A 16 -4.97 8.17 10.79
C VAL A 16 -3.50 8.35 10.44
N ARG A 17 -2.76 7.24 10.45
CA ARG A 17 -1.32 7.22 10.15
C ARG A 17 -1.08 6.49 8.83
N LEU A 18 -0.49 7.20 7.87
CA LEU A 18 0.02 6.62 6.63
C LEU A 18 1.53 6.51 6.70
N VAL A 19 2.05 5.30 6.82
CA VAL A 19 3.49 5.03 6.72
C VAL A 19 3.93 4.97 5.26
N PRO A 20 5.21 5.21 4.92
CA PRO A 20 5.73 4.96 3.58
C PRO A 20 5.40 3.54 3.09
N GLY A 21 4.99 3.45 1.83
CA GLY A 21 4.47 2.24 1.20
C GLY A 21 2.94 2.15 1.24
N VAL A 22 2.43 0.94 1.08
CA VAL A 22 0.99 0.67 1.11
C VAL A 22 0.47 0.67 2.54
N ASN A 23 -0.73 1.21 2.68
CA ASN A 23 -1.52 1.20 3.90
C ASN A 23 -2.90 0.66 3.55
N ASN A 24 -3.49 -0.10 4.46
CA ASN A 24 -4.90 -0.49 4.40
C ASN A 24 -5.65 0.29 5.49
N ILE A 25 -6.51 1.21 5.07
CA ILE A 25 -7.30 2.07 5.97
C ILE A 25 -8.79 1.97 5.63
N SER A 26 -9.69 2.40 6.51
CA SER A 26 -11.12 2.46 6.20
C SER A 26 -11.44 3.64 5.27
N ASP A 27 -12.61 3.62 4.63
CA ASP A 27 -13.08 4.74 3.80
C ASP A 27 -13.38 5.99 4.65
N GLU A 28 -13.78 5.79 5.90
CA GLU A 28 -14.02 6.83 6.91
C GLU A 28 -12.70 7.51 7.30
N ASP A 29 -11.68 6.73 7.63
CA ASP A 29 -10.33 7.23 7.94
C ASP A 29 -9.73 7.99 6.75
N TRP A 30 -9.98 7.50 5.53
CA TRP A 30 -9.53 8.19 4.32
C TRP A 30 -10.19 9.56 4.18
N ALA A 31 -11.52 9.63 4.36
CA ALA A 31 -12.26 10.88 4.31
C ALA A 31 -11.73 11.90 5.34
N ASP A 32 -11.48 11.44 6.57
CA ASP A 32 -10.89 12.27 7.63
C ASP A 32 -9.45 12.72 7.29
N PHE A 33 -8.66 11.84 6.66
CA PHE A 33 -7.30 12.15 6.24
C PHE A 33 -7.26 13.25 5.17
N ILE A 34 -8.10 13.15 4.13
CA ILE A 34 -8.11 14.13 3.02
C ILE A 34 -8.86 15.41 3.32
N ALA A 35 -9.67 15.45 4.39
CA ALA A 35 -10.37 16.66 4.83
C ALA A 35 -9.40 17.83 5.11
N HIS A 36 -8.12 17.55 5.41
CA HIS A 36 -7.12 18.58 5.59
C HIS A 36 -6.54 19.05 4.23
N PRO A 37 -6.55 20.37 3.91
CA PRO A 37 -6.12 20.89 2.61
C PRO A 37 -4.68 20.53 2.21
N LEU A 38 -3.78 20.42 3.19
CA LEU A 38 -2.40 19.96 2.91
C LEU A 38 -2.37 18.52 2.41
N ASN A 39 -3.21 17.63 2.96
CA ASN A 39 -3.22 16.23 2.57
C ASN A 39 -3.87 16.05 1.20
N GLN A 40 -4.91 16.82 0.89
CA GLN A 40 -5.47 16.88 -0.46
C GLN A 40 -4.39 17.25 -1.48
N ARG A 41 -3.55 18.24 -1.17
CA ARG A 41 -2.44 18.62 -2.04
C ARG A 41 -1.43 17.49 -2.26
N LEU A 42 -1.16 16.66 -1.24
CA LEU A 42 -0.30 15.48 -1.41
C LEU A 42 -0.91 14.44 -2.35
N VAL A 43 -2.25 14.35 -2.39
CA VAL A 43 -2.95 13.50 -3.36
C VAL A 43 -2.84 14.07 -4.76
N ASP A 44 -3.05 15.39 -4.90
CA ASP A 44 -2.97 16.08 -6.19
C ASP A 44 -1.56 16.03 -6.79
N GLU A 45 -0.52 16.10 -5.94
CA GLU A 45 0.89 15.97 -6.33
C GLU A 45 1.32 14.50 -6.55
N GLY A 46 0.46 13.53 -6.23
CA GLY A 46 0.69 12.10 -6.44
C GLY A 46 1.64 11.45 -5.43
N GLU A 47 1.93 12.12 -4.30
CA GLU A 47 2.68 11.53 -3.18
C GLU A 47 1.81 10.52 -2.43
N ILE A 48 0.54 10.85 -2.18
CA ILE A 48 -0.45 9.94 -1.59
C ILE A 48 -1.42 9.49 -2.67
N VAL A 49 -1.41 8.20 -3.00
CA VAL A 49 -2.21 7.65 -4.11
C VAL A 49 -3.24 6.66 -3.55
N PRO A 50 -4.53 7.04 -3.43
CA PRO A 50 -5.58 6.09 -3.14
C PRO A 50 -5.78 5.16 -4.34
N GLN A 51 -5.91 3.86 -4.11
CA GLN A 51 -6.15 2.89 -5.17
C GLN A 51 -7.65 2.85 -5.47
N ILE A 52 -8.04 3.54 -6.54
CA ILE A 52 -9.42 3.70 -6.99
C ILE A 52 -9.49 3.31 -8.47
N ARG A 53 -10.53 2.58 -8.85
CA ARG A 53 -10.86 2.26 -10.25
C ARG A 53 -12.15 2.97 -10.65
N THR A 54 -12.19 3.40 -11.90
CA THR A 54 -13.45 3.84 -12.50
C THR A 54 -14.17 2.62 -13.04
N VAL A 55 -15.39 2.40 -12.57
CA VAL A 55 -16.26 1.32 -13.03
C VAL A 55 -17.39 1.95 -13.82
N GLU A 56 -17.58 1.47 -15.05
CA GLU A 56 -18.74 1.85 -15.86
C GLU A 56 -19.90 0.91 -15.54
N ARG A 57 -21.04 1.46 -15.16
CA ARG A 57 -22.29 0.73 -15.00
C ARG A 57 -23.25 1.14 -16.11
N ILE A 58 -23.86 0.15 -16.75
CA ILE A 58 -24.89 0.35 -17.76
C ILE A 58 -26.24 0.07 -17.10
N GLU A 59 -27.06 1.11 -16.92
CA GLU A 59 -28.44 0.98 -16.48
C GLU A 59 -29.36 1.45 -17.62
N GLY A 60 -29.92 0.49 -18.36
CA GLY A 60 -30.67 0.76 -19.58
C GLY A 60 -29.80 1.31 -20.70
N ASN A 61 -30.13 2.51 -21.20
CA ASN A 61 -29.37 3.22 -22.24
C ASN A 61 -28.40 4.28 -21.69
N GLN A 62 -28.22 4.34 -20.36
CA GLN A 62 -27.30 5.28 -19.72
C GLN A 62 -26.05 4.56 -19.22
N VAL A 63 -24.89 5.19 -19.45
CA VAL A 63 -23.60 4.78 -18.89
C VAL A 63 -23.28 5.72 -17.74
N THR A 64 -23.24 5.19 -16.52
CA THR A 64 -22.76 5.91 -15.34
C THR A 64 -21.32 5.47 -15.03
N ARG A 65 -20.48 6.42 -14.62
CA ARG A 65 -19.09 6.18 -14.19
C ARG A 65 -19.01 6.43 -12.70
N GLU A 66 -18.65 5.39 -11.96
CA GLU A 66 -18.49 5.45 -10.51
C GLU A 66 -17.03 5.16 -10.15
N GLN A 67 -16.49 5.91 -9.19
CA GLN A 67 -15.20 5.60 -8.60
C GLN A 67 -15.41 4.59 -7.47
N LYS A 68 -14.71 3.45 -7.54
CA LYS A 68 -14.74 2.39 -6.53
C LYS A 68 -13.33 2.14 -6.01
N THR A 69 -13.21 1.88 -4.71
CA THR A 69 -11.96 1.44 -4.10
C THR A 69 -11.48 0.13 -4.72
N ALA A 70 -10.19 0.05 -4.98
CA ALA A 70 -9.54 -1.07 -5.64
C ALA A 70 -8.76 -1.92 -4.64
N GLY A 71 -8.99 -3.23 -4.66
CA GLY A 71 -8.19 -4.21 -3.94
C GLY A 71 -7.07 -4.79 -4.81
N LEU A 72 -6.26 -5.68 -4.24
CA LEU A 72 -5.22 -6.41 -4.96
C LEU A 72 -5.75 -7.08 -6.24
N ALA A 73 -6.95 -7.67 -6.15
CA ALA A 73 -7.60 -8.38 -7.25
C ALA A 73 -7.94 -7.50 -8.46
N ASP A 74 -8.11 -6.19 -8.24
CA ASP A 74 -8.44 -5.20 -9.27
C ASP A 74 -7.19 -4.59 -9.93
N MET A 75 -6.00 -5.03 -9.51
CA MET A 75 -4.71 -4.53 -9.95
C MET A 75 -3.95 -5.56 -10.77
N THR A 76 -3.13 -5.10 -11.70
CA THR A 76 -2.19 -5.94 -12.43
C THR A 76 -1.03 -6.36 -11.52
N ALA A 77 -0.37 -7.48 -11.84
CA ALA A 77 0.79 -7.93 -11.08
C ALA A 77 1.92 -6.89 -11.01
N ALA A 78 2.07 -6.05 -12.04
CA ALA A 78 3.06 -4.98 -12.07
C ALA A 78 2.70 -3.82 -11.12
N GLU A 79 1.44 -3.40 -11.09
CA GLU A 79 0.95 -2.39 -10.14
C GLU A 79 1.15 -2.87 -8.70
N VAL A 80 0.77 -4.13 -8.40
CA VAL A 80 0.96 -4.72 -7.07
C VAL A 80 2.44 -4.84 -6.71
N ALA A 81 3.30 -5.26 -7.64
CA ALA A 81 4.74 -5.35 -7.38
C ALA A 81 5.35 -3.98 -7.03
N SER A 82 4.90 -2.90 -7.68
CA SER A 82 5.35 -1.54 -7.33
C SER A 82 4.91 -1.14 -5.93
N LEU A 83 3.68 -1.46 -5.55
CA LEU A 83 3.11 -1.20 -4.24
C LEU A 83 3.89 -1.93 -3.12
N VAL A 84 4.13 -3.22 -3.34
CA VAL A 84 4.82 -4.10 -2.40
C VAL A 84 6.26 -3.63 -2.15
N LYS A 85 6.99 -3.24 -3.20
CA LYS A 85 8.39 -2.82 -3.11
C LYS A 85 8.63 -1.67 -2.14
N ASP A 86 7.70 -0.73 -2.07
CA ASP A 86 7.81 0.46 -1.23
C ASP A 86 7.25 0.21 0.19
N THR A 87 6.69 -0.98 0.44
CA THR A 87 6.10 -1.37 1.73
C THR A 87 7.10 -2.11 2.60
N PHE A 88 7.32 -1.62 3.82
CA PHE A 88 8.22 -2.23 4.81
C PHE A 88 7.50 -2.80 6.04
N SER A 89 6.16 -2.77 6.05
CA SER A 89 5.35 -3.39 7.09
C SER A 89 5.23 -4.89 6.84
N ARG A 90 5.92 -5.70 7.65
CA ARG A 90 5.88 -7.18 7.54
C ARG A 90 4.48 -7.74 7.77
N GLU A 91 3.74 -7.19 8.73
CA GLU A 91 2.38 -7.61 9.07
C GLU A 91 1.44 -7.39 7.87
N LEU A 92 1.41 -6.17 7.33
CA LEU A 92 0.57 -5.86 6.17
C LEU A 92 0.95 -6.69 4.94
N LEU A 93 2.25 -6.88 4.68
CA LEU A 93 2.70 -7.76 3.58
C LEU A 93 2.25 -9.21 3.78
N GLY A 94 2.24 -9.71 5.03
CA GLY A 94 1.69 -11.02 5.38
C GLY A 94 0.20 -11.11 5.06
N ASP A 95 -0.59 -10.12 5.50
CA ASP A 95 -2.03 -10.08 5.24
C ASP A 95 -2.33 -10.04 3.73
N LEU A 96 -1.62 -9.18 2.98
CA LEU A 96 -1.76 -9.07 1.52
C LEU A 96 -1.38 -10.37 0.80
N ARG A 97 -0.37 -11.09 1.31
CA ARG A 97 0.04 -12.39 0.78
C ARG A 97 -1.07 -13.43 0.97
N ASP A 98 -1.65 -13.48 2.16
CA ASP A 98 -2.68 -14.45 2.50
C ASP A 98 -3.98 -14.16 1.74
N GLU A 99 -4.35 -12.88 1.60
CA GLU A 99 -5.46 -12.44 0.75
C GLU A 99 -5.25 -12.84 -0.71
N GLU A 100 -4.06 -12.58 -1.27
CA GLU A 100 -3.73 -12.94 -2.64
C GLU A 100 -3.74 -14.47 -2.84
N ALA A 101 -3.19 -15.23 -1.90
CA ALA A 101 -3.14 -16.69 -1.98
C ALA A 101 -4.53 -17.33 -1.90
N ALA A 102 -5.44 -16.77 -1.10
CA ALA A 102 -6.83 -17.21 -0.98
C ALA A 102 -7.70 -16.78 -2.18
N GLY A 103 -7.34 -15.66 -2.82
CA GLY A 103 -8.05 -15.08 -3.96
C GLY A 103 -7.54 -15.57 -5.31
N GLN A 104 -6.90 -14.67 -6.06
CA GLN A 104 -6.46 -14.94 -7.44
C GLN A 104 -5.19 -15.82 -7.52
N ASN A 105 -4.48 -15.98 -6.41
CA ASN A 105 -3.29 -16.84 -6.26
C ASN A 105 -2.25 -16.61 -7.37
N ARG A 106 -1.98 -15.34 -7.69
CA ARG A 106 -1.06 -14.98 -8.78
C ARG A 106 0.36 -15.17 -8.30
N LYS A 107 1.03 -16.19 -8.83
CA LYS A 107 2.42 -16.54 -8.49
C LYS A 107 3.40 -15.37 -8.57
N THR A 108 3.25 -14.49 -9.56
CA THR A 108 4.11 -13.31 -9.72
C THR A 108 3.92 -12.30 -8.58
N VAL A 109 2.68 -12.11 -8.11
CA VAL A 109 2.38 -11.22 -6.99
C VAL A 109 2.91 -11.81 -5.69
N LEU A 110 2.62 -13.09 -5.43
CA LEU A 110 3.13 -13.79 -4.25
C LEU A 110 4.66 -13.76 -4.19
N ALA A 111 5.34 -14.01 -5.31
CA ALA A 111 6.79 -13.94 -5.39
C ALA A 111 7.34 -12.52 -5.12
N ALA A 112 6.63 -11.47 -5.54
CA ALA A 112 7.02 -10.09 -5.23
C ALA A 112 6.89 -9.80 -3.73
N ILE A 113 5.81 -10.27 -3.09
CA ILE A 113 5.59 -10.12 -1.65
C ILE A 113 6.63 -10.91 -0.85
N ASP A 114 6.84 -12.18 -1.19
CA ASP A 114 7.81 -13.06 -0.54
C ASP A 114 9.23 -12.47 -0.62
N LYS A 115 9.61 -11.97 -1.80
CA LYS A 115 10.90 -11.31 -1.98
C LYS A 115 11.05 -10.08 -1.08
N GLN A 116 10.03 -9.23 -1.01
CA GLN A 116 10.08 -8.05 -0.16
C GLN A 116 10.19 -8.42 1.32
N LEU A 117 9.45 -9.45 1.77
CA LEU A 117 9.55 -9.98 3.13
C LEU A 117 10.96 -10.48 3.45
N GLU A 118 11.60 -11.19 2.53
CA GLU A 118 12.99 -11.63 2.67
C GLU A 118 13.97 -10.46 2.72
N ASP A 119 13.80 -9.45 1.86
CA ASP A 119 14.67 -8.29 1.79
C ASP A 119 14.58 -7.46 3.09
N ILE A 120 13.37 -7.33 3.66
CA ILE A 120 13.15 -6.73 4.99
C ILE A 120 13.92 -7.51 6.06
N GLU A 121 13.77 -8.85 6.12
CA GLU A 121 14.45 -9.67 7.13
C GLU A 121 15.98 -9.55 7.02
N LYS A 122 16.53 -9.63 5.80
CA LYS A 122 17.98 -9.44 5.56
C LYS A 122 18.44 -8.07 6.05
N SER A 123 17.71 -7.01 5.75
CA SER A 123 18.07 -5.65 6.19
C SER A 123 18.11 -5.52 7.72
N PHE A 124 17.21 -6.19 8.44
CA PHE A 124 17.21 -6.22 9.90
C PHE A 124 18.41 -6.99 10.47
N GLN A 125 18.78 -8.13 9.88
CA GLN A 125 19.95 -8.90 10.32
C GLN A 125 21.25 -8.11 10.09
N GLU A 126 21.41 -7.49 8.92
CA GLU A 126 22.56 -6.64 8.64
C GLU A 126 22.69 -5.46 9.60
N ALA A 127 21.57 -4.84 9.98
CA ALA A 127 21.55 -3.76 10.96
C ALA A 127 22.05 -4.24 12.34
N ARG A 128 21.54 -5.41 12.80
CA ARG A 128 21.95 -6.01 14.07
C ARG A 128 23.43 -6.39 14.11
N GLU A 129 23.95 -6.96 13.02
CA GLU A 129 25.38 -7.29 12.92
C GLU A 129 26.27 -6.05 12.98
N LYS A 130 25.87 -4.95 12.33
CA LYS A 130 26.60 -3.67 12.38
C LYS A 130 26.61 -3.09 13.79
N GLU A 131 25.51 -3.17 14.51
CA GLU A 131 25.44 -2.71 15.91
C GLU A 131 26.30 -3.57 16.84
N ALA A 132 26.27 -4.91 16.68
CA ALA A 132 27.09 -5.82 17.47
C ALA A 132 28.59 -5.60 17.25
N LYS A 133 29.02 -5.26 16.03
CA LYS A 133 30.42 -4.91 15.74
C LYS A 133 30.83 -3.59 16.41
N LYS A 134 29.99 -2.55 16.35
CA LYS A 134 30.24 -1.27 17.02
C LYS A 134 30.30 -1.37 18.55
N ALA A 135 29.56 -2.31 19.15
CA ALA A 135 29.56 -2.50 20.60
C ALA A 135 30.83 -3.21 21.12
N ASN A 136 31.61 -3.84 20.24
CA ASN A 136 32.85 -4.56 20.55
C ASN A 136 34.13 -3.80 20.15
N GLU A 137 34.00 -2.57 19.64
CA GLU A 137 35.08 -1.61 19.37
C GLU A 137 35.16 -0.55 20.48
#